data_AF-A0A7S0SK05-F1
#
_entry.id   AF-A0A7S0SK05-F1
#
_cell.length_a   1.000
_cell.length_b   1.000
_cell.length_c   1.000
_cell.angle_alpha   90.00
_cell.angle_beta   90.00
_cell.angle_gamma   90.00
#
_symmetry.space_group_name_H-M   'P 1'
#
loop_
_entity.id
_entity.type
_entity.pdbx_description
1 polymer ?
#
loop_
_entity_poly.entity_id
_entity_poly.type
_entity_poly.pdbx_seq_one_letter_code
_entity_poly.pdbx_strand_id
1 'polypeptide(L)'
;MFSGVAALELERRGVDKTEIGADGRLHTTPGTIAIMAVRSHEGETLHLVVPVMAGGDVPATAWVNNLDTGVSASMRDQTRSCLRGVASRPGHDWIVGGPLQAVCLVDAIVWTDAVHGALHNTSRGKADALRTLQQAAAQRLQALAAPAARATAEDMACRRTYAALVTASVYHRDVAARLIRAEATSPESFEWQRQLRHQWEEGGDETGRARCLLRCGPTALTYGFEYLGDRGVGAAFAATSKPSSPSTSAVVGALAATGLAAIDSVVGGSGTGSDLAHNLAVAAGRANVRLCCAVSPDARRLAAIMSGCAQIGAWVTLEGAAALAPAALSRLAQDLATVCAFASGRSETLSVGGRTLHPPANSSGSGAGGFSVLLVGVCDDRTGGGDVGAAAPAPLKAACTWLT
;
A
#
# COMPACT_ATOMS: atom_id res chain seq x y z
N MET A 1 -3.09 5.01 -14.75
CA MET A 1 -1.62 4.80 -14.74
C MET A 1 -1.13 4.74 -13.30
N PHE A 2 -1.52 5.69 -12.46
CA PHE A 2 -1.30 5.66 -11.01
C PHE A 2 -2.64 5.47 -10.28
N SER A 3 -2.64 4.82 -9.12
CA SER A 3 -3.86 4.49 -8.39
C SER A 3 -4.56 5.74 -7.83
N GLY A 4 -3.78 6.66 -7.24
CA GLY A 4 -4.30 7.86 -6.57
C GLY A 4 -4.30 9.14 -7.40
N VAL A 5 -3.79 9.14 -8.63
CA VAL A 5 -3.62 10.37 -9.44
C VAL A 5 -4.74 10.51 -10.46
N ALA A 6 -5.56 11.56 -10.31
CA ALA A 6 -6.59 11.96 -11.24
C ALA A 6 -6.13 13.08 -12.19
N ALA A 7 -5.29 13.99 -11.71
CA ALA A 7 -4.80 15.12 -12.49
C ALA A 7 -3.36 15.51 -12.12
N LEU A 8 -2.69 16.19 -13.05
CA LEU A 8 -1.36 16.78 -12.84
C LEU A 8 -1.48 18.29 -12.72
N GLU A 9 -0.68 18.89 -11.84
CA GLU A 9 -0.49 20.33 -11.80
C GLU A 9 0.76 20.71 -12.58
N LEU A 10 0.59 21.59 -13.56
CA LEU A 10 1.61 21.89 -14.55
C LEU A 10 2.02 23.36 -14.45
N GLU A 11 3.32 23.61 -14.49
CA GLU A 11 3.91 24.93 -14.65
C GLU A 11 4.64 24.98 -15.99
N ARG A 12 4.34 25.97 -16.85
CA ARG A 12 5.05 26.13 -18.12
C ARG A 12 6.41 26.76 -17.86
N ARG A 13 7.48 26.09 -18.23
CA ARG A 13 8.87 26.57 -18.09
C ARG A 13 9.51 26.72 -19.47
N GLY A 14 9.74 27.98 -19.86
CA GLY A 14 10.35 28.33 -21.14
C GLY A 14 9.34 28.74 -22.21
N VAL A 15 9.85 29.36 -23.26
CA VAL A 15 9.08 29.86 -24.42
C VAL A 15 9.26 28.89 -25.58
N ASP A 16 8.22 28.71 -26.40
CA ASP A 16 8.33 27.92 -27.62
C ASP A 16 9.40 28.54 -28.53
N LYS A 17 10.29 27.71 -29.07
CA LYS A 17 11.30 28.14 -30.04
C LYS A 17 10.89 27.69 -31.41
N THR A 18 10.76 28.62 -32.35
CA THR A 18 10.47 28.32 -33.74
C THR A 18 11.69 28.63 -34.59
N GLU A 19 12.19 27.63 -35.31
CA GLU A 19 13.37 27.72 -36.17
C GLU A 19 13.06 27.16 -37.55
N ILE A 20 13.73 27.66 -38.60
CA ILE A 20 13.59 27.13 -39.96
C ILE A 20 14.61 26.00 -40.13
N GLY A 21 14.12 24.79 -40.36
CA GLY A 21 14.94 23.60 -40.58
C GLY A 21 15.62 23.62 -41.94
N ALA A 22 16.62 22.75 -42.11
CA ALA A 22 17.35 22.60 -43.37
C ALA A 22 16.45 22.21 -44.57
N ASP A 23 15.24 21.73 -44.30
CA ASP A 23 14.18 21.42 -45.27
C ASP A 23 13.29 22.63 -45.62
N GLY A 24 13.59 23.82 -45.08
CA GLY A 24 12.82 25.04 -45.27
C GLY A 24 11.51 25.09 -44.48
N ARG A 25 11.25 24.12 -43.60
CA ARG A 25 10.04 24.07 -42.77
C ARG A 25 10.27 24.73 -41.41
N LEU A 26 9.21 25.32 -40.85
CA LEU A 26 9.20 25.80 -39.47
C LEU A 26 9.13 24.60 -38.53
N HIS A 27 10.18 24.40 -37.73
CA HIS A 27 10.19 23.46 -36.61
C HIS A 27 9.94 24.28 -35.35
N THR A 28 8.88 23.95 -34.62
CA THR A 28 8.60 24.58 -33.32
C THR A 28 8.89 23.56 -32.23
N THR A 29 9.89 23.84 -31.41
CA THR A 29 10.17 23.07 -30.19
C THR A 29 9.30 23.64 -29.08
N PRO A 30 8.33 22.87 -28.55
CA PRO A 30 7.51 23.33 -27.43
C PRO A 30 8.37 23.61 -26.20
N GLY A 31 8.02 24.66 -25.46
CA GLY A 31 8.60 24.92 -24.14
C GLY A 31 8.40 23.72 -23.19
N THR A 32 9.28 23.55 -22.22
CA THR A 32 9.19 22.42 -21.29
C THR A 32 8.08 22.65 -20.27
N ILE A 33 7.39 21.58 -19.88
CA ILE A 33 6.36 21.62 -18.84
C ILE A 33 6.96 20.99 -17.60
N ALA A 34 6.83 21.65 -16.45
CA ALA A 34 7.18 21.06 -15.17
C ALA A 34 5.90 20.58 -14.47
N ILE A 35 5.85 19.30 -14.11
CA ILE A 35 4.82 18.75 -13.23
C ILE A 35 5.22 19.11 -11.81
N MET A 36 4.39 19.89 -11.13
CA MET A 36 4.67 20.43 -9.79
C MET A 36 3.95 19.63 -8.69
N ALA A 37 2.81 19.04 -9.01
CA ALA A 37 2.00 18.28 -8.07
C ALA A 37 1.13 17.25 -8.79
N VAL A 38 0.65 16.28 -8.03
CA VAL A 38 -0.41 15.35 -8.45
C VAL A 38 -1.66 15.58 -7.60
N ARG A 39 -2.83 15.39 -8.20
CA ARG A 39 -4.13 15.57 -7.53
C ARG A 39 -4.94 14.30 -7.54
N SER A 40 -5.59 13.99 -6.42
CA SER A 40 -6.55 12.90 -6.29
C SER A 40 -7.89 13.21 -6.95
N HIS A 41 -8.73 12.18 -7.10
CA HIS A 41 -10.11 12.33 -7.58
C HIS A 41 -10.99 13.19 -6.67
N GLU A 42 -10.63 13.32 -5.40
CA GLU A 42 -11.37 14.09 -4.39
C GLU A 42 -10.75 15.47 -4.13
N GLY A 43 -9.76 15.86 -4.93
CA GLY A 43 -9.10 17.17 -4.87
C GLY A 43 -7.92 17.28 -3.90
N GLU A 44 -7.51 16.20 -3.23
CA GLU A 44 -6.28 16.20 -2.44
C GLU A 44 -5.08 16.45 -3.36
N THR A 45 -4.13 17.28 -2.93
CA THR A 45 -2.95 17.63 -3.73
C THR A 45 -1.67 17.18 -3.02
N LEU A 46 -0.84 16.42 -3.72
CA LEU A 46 0.52 16.05 -3.31
C LEU A 46 1.52 16.84 -4.15
N HIS A 47 2.19 17.81 -3.54
CA HIS A 47 3.28 18.54 -4.18
C HIS A 47 4.52 17.65 -4.31
N LEU A 48 5.15 17.71 -5.47
CA LEU A 48 6.38 16.97 -5.73
C LEU A 48 7.56 17.69 -5.08
N VAL A 49 8.40 16.95 -4.37
CA VAL A 49 9.65 17.46 -3.78
C VAL A 49 10.57 17.99 -4.87
N VAL A 50 10.62 17.30 -6.00
CA VAL A 50 11.33 17.73 -7.20
C VAL A 50 10.35 17.74 -8.38
N PRO A 51 10.15 18.89 -9.04
CA PRO A 51 9.32 18.96 -10.24
C PRO A 51 9.81 18.00 -11.32
N VAL A 52 8.88 17.35 -12.02
CA VAL A 52 9.20 16.40 -13.09
C VAL A 52 8.99 17.07 -14.44
N MET A 53 10.05 17.15 -15.24
CA MET A 53 9.95 17.74 -16.57
C MET A 53 9.24 16.78 -17.53
N ALA A 54 8.21 17.30 -18.19
CA ALA A 54 7.46 16.65 -19.25
C ALA A 54 7.44 17.54 -20.51
N GLY A 55 7.44 16.93 -21.69
CA GLY A 55 7.49 17.66 -22.96
C GLY A 55 8.90 18.05 -23.42
N GLY A 56 8.97 18.81 -24.52
CA GLY A 56 10.22 18.99 -25.27
C GLY A 56 10.72 17.64 -25.82
N ASP A 57 12.02 17.39 -25.69
CA ASP A 57 12.67 16.17 -26.17
C ASP A 57 12.64 14.99 -25.17
N VAL A 58 11.94 15.14 -24.03
CA VAL A 58 11.86 14.09 -23.01
C VAL A 58 10.87 13.00 -23.45
N PRO A 59 11.31 11.73 -23.65
CA PRO A 59 10.42 10.65 -24.05
C PRO A 59 9.30 10.41 -23.05
N ALA A 60 8.13 10.00 -23.54
CA ALA A 60 6.95 9.77 -22.70
C ALA A 60 7.21 8.77 -21.56
N THR A 61 7.89 7.67 -21.88
CA THR A 61 8.27 6.62 -20.92
C THR A 61 9.23 7.15 -19.85
N ALA A 62 10.14 8.05 -20.20
CA ALA A 62 11.11 8.61 -19.27
C ALA A 62 10.45 9.51 -18.23
N TRP A 63 9.61 10.48 -18.66
CA TRP A 63 8.98 11.38 -17.69
C TRP A 63 7.93 10.66 -16.83
N VAL A 64 7.24 9.63 -17.35
CA VAL A 64 6.32 8.80 -16.56
C VAL A 64 7.05 8.05 -15.45
N ASN A 65 8.19 7.43 -15.75
CA ASN A 65 9.01 6.73 -14.75
C ASN A 65 9.58 7.70 -13.70
N ASN A 66 9.98 8.90 -14.13
CA ASN A 66 10.43 9.95 -13.24
C ASN A 66 9.30 10.46 -12.34
N LEU A 67 8.07 10.54 -12.87
CA LEU A 67 6.88 10.90 -12.09
C LEU A 67 6.59 9.86 -11.02
N ASP A 68 6.64 8.57 -11.35
CA ASP A 68 6.45 7.48 -10.38
C ASP A 68 7.44 7.57 -9.20
N THR A 69 8.71 7.76 -9.55
CA THR A 69 9.80 7.94 -8.57
C THR A 69 9.58 9.22 -7.74
N GLY A 70 9.21 10.33 -8.39
CA GLY A 70 8.99 11.62 -7.76
C GLY A 70 7.80 11.62 -6.80
N VAL A 71 6.69 11.00 -7.18
CA VAL A 71 5.50 10.83 -6.34
C VAL A 71 5.84 10.00 -5.10
N SER A 72 6.52 8.87 -5.28
CA SER A 72 6.92 7.99 -4.17
C SER A 72 7.92 8.66 -3.22
N ALA A 73 8.87 9.43 -3.76
CA ALA A 73 9.79 10.25 -2.96
C ALA A 73 9.03 11.32 -2.15
N SER A 74 8.03 11.95 -2.76
CA SER A 74 7.24 13.00 -2.13
C SER A 74 6.33 12.47 -1.04
N MET A 75 5.70 11.31 -1.22
CA MET A 75 4.94 10.63 -0.17
C MET A 75 5.79 10.28 1.05
N ARG A 76 7.03 9.81 0.82
CA ARG A 76 7.99 9.52 1.89
C ARG A 76 8.39 10.80 2.64
N ASP A 77 8.66 11.88 1.91
CA ASP A 77 8.99 13.18 2.51
C ASP A 77 7.83 13.75 3.33
N GLN A 78 6.60 13.69 2.81
CA GLN A 78 5.40 14.09 3.54
C GLN A 78 5.19 13.27 4.81
N THR A 79 5.44 11.96 4.77
CA THR A 79 5.39 11.09 5.95
C THR A 79 6.42 11.54 6.99
N ARG A 80 7.65 11.82 6.57
CA ARG A 80 8.72 12.31 7.45
C ARG A 80 8.40 13.67 8.05
N SER A 81 7.82 14.57 7.25
CA SER A 81 7.34 15.89 7.69
C SER A 81 6.26 15.76 8.76
N CYS A 82 5.27 14.88 8.55
CA CYS A 82 4.23 14.58 9.53
C CYS A 82 4.81 14.01 10.84
N LEU A 83 5.77 13.08 10.77
CA LEU A 83 6.46 12.53 11.95
C LEU A 83 7.18 13.63 12.76
N ARG A 84 7.89 14.54 12.09
CA ARG A 84 8.51 15.71 12.75
C ARG A 84 7.45 16.63 13.37
N GLY A 85 6.31 16.79 12.70
CA GLY A 85 5.15 17.53 13.18
C GLY A 85 4.62 16.99 14.51
N VAL A 86 4.50 15.66 14.66
CA VAL A 86 4.05 15.02 15.91
C VAL A 86 4.94 15.41 17.10
N ALA A 87 6.25 15.49 16.90
CA ALA A 87 7.20 15.83 17.96
C ALA A 87 7.25 17.33 18.30
N SER A 88 6.94 18.20 17.33
CA SER A 88 7.18 19.65 17.43
C SER A 88 5.91 20.49 17.61
N ARG A 89 4.73 19.97 17.27
CA ARG A 89 3.46 20.69 17.36
C ARG A 89 2.58 20.15 18.49
N PRO A 90 1.87 21.02 19.22
CA PRO A 90 1.01 20.57 20.31
C PRO A 90 -0.20 19.79 19.78
N GLY A 91 -0.53 18.70 20.47
CA GLY A 91 -1.78 17.94 20.26
C GLY A 91 -1.96 17.39 18.84
N HIS A 92 -2.83 18.03 18.08
CA HIS A 92 -3.35 17.55 16.78
C HIS A 92 -3.04 18.50 15.62
N ASP A 93 -2.25 19.54 15.85
CA ASP A 93 -1.94 20.59 14.85
C ASP A 93 -1.01 20.10 13.73
N TRP A 94 -0.39 18.93 13.89
CA TRP A 94 0.41 18.28 12.86
C TRP A 94 -0.45 17.61 11.77
N ILE A 95 -1.73 17.36 12.04
CA ILE A 95 -2.66 16.76 11.09
C ILE A 95 -2.91 17.71 9.90
N VAL A 96 -2.84 19.02 10.15
CA VAL A 96 -3.11 20.05 9.14
C VAL A 96 -1.92 20.18 8.19
N GLY A 97 -2.19 19.92 6.91
CA GLY A 97 -1.25 20.15 5.80
C GLY A 97 -0.59 18.91 5.19
N GLY A 98 -0.77 17.72 5.77
CA GLY A 98 -0.30 16.47 5.19
C GLY A 98 -1.40 15.75 4.39
N PRO A 99 -1.07 14.98 3.35
CA PRO A 99 -2.04 14.12 2.66
C PRO A 99 -2.55 13.04 3.63
N LEU A 100 -3.81 12.64 3.49
CA LEU A 100 -4.51 11.68 4.35
C LEU A 100 -3.69 10.41 4.57
N GLN A 101 -3.12 9.87 3.49
CA GLN A 101 -2.32 8.66 3.55
C GLN A 101 -1.09 8.81 4.44
N ALA A 102 -0.38 9.94 4.38
CA ALA A 102 0.75 10.20 5.27
C ALA A 102 0.29 10.34 6.72
N VAL A 103 -0.81 11.05 6.97
CA VAL A 103 -1.37 11.22 8.32
C VAL A 103 -1.77 9.89 8.95
N CYS A 104 -2.48 9.02 8.22
CA CYS A 104 -2.84 7.68 8.69
C CYS A 104 -1.62 6.80 8.95
N LEU A 105 -0.62 6.84 8.07
CA LEU A 105 0.63 6.09 8.25
C LEU A 105 1.39 6.54 9.49
N VAL A 106 1.51 7.86 9.71
CA VAL A 106 2.17 8.41 10.90
C VAL A 106 1.42 8.07 12.19
N ASP A 107 0.09 8.13 12.19
CA ASP A 107 -0.73 7.70 13.33
C ASP A 107 -0.46 6.23 13.71
N ALA A 108 -0.38 5.34 12.71
CA ALA A 108 -0.06 3.93 12.90
C ALA A 108 1.38 3.68 13.39
N ILE A 109 2.36 4.45 12.91
CA ILE A 109 3.76 4.39 13.37
C ILE A 109 3.84 4.82 14.84
N VAL A 110 3.31 6.00 15.17
CA VAL A 110 3.34 6.55 16.53
C VAL A 110 2.64 5.62 17.52
N TRP A 111 1.52 5.03 17.11
CA TRP A 111 0.84 4.01 17.91
C TRP A 111 1.70 2.77 18.15
N THR A 112 2.34 2.26 17.09
CA THR A 112 3.22 1.10 17.16
C THR A 112 4.36 1.33 18.13
N ASP A 113 5.03 2.48 18.04
CA ASP A 113 6.14 2.86 18.91
C ASP A 113 5.70 3.04 20.36
N ALA A 114 4.52 3.65 20.59
CA ALA A 114 3.98 3.86 21.93
C ALA A 114 3.67 2.53 22.64
N VAL A 115 3.01 1.58 21.96
CA VAL A 115 2.72 0.26 22.52
C VAL A 115 3.99 -0.56 22.71
N HIS A 116 4.91 -0.53 21.74
CA HIS A 116 6.19 -1.23 21.86
C HIS A 116 6.99 -0.70 23.06
N GLY A 117 7.05 0.61 23.25
CA GLY A 117 7.68 1.25 24.42
C GLY A 117 7.03 0.82 25.75
N ALA A 118 5.69 0.81 25.81
CA ALA A 118 4.95 0.36 27.00
C ALA A 118 5.21 -1.11 27.37
N LEU A 119 5.47 -1.96 26.38
CA LEU A 119 5.74 -3.39 26.59
C LEU A 119 7.23 -3.70 26.84
N HIS A 120 8.16 -2.89 26.34
CA HIS A 120 9.60 -3.13 26.44
C HIS A 120 10.18 -2.61 27.77
N ASN A 121 10.08 -1.31 28.05
CA ASN A 121 10.79 -0.65 29.15
C ASN A 121 9.92 0.39 29.86
N THR A 122 9.19 -0.03 30.89
CA THR A 122 8.46 0.88 31.77
C THR A 122 8.79 0.62 33.24
N SER A 123 9.17 1.68 33.95
CA SER A 123 9.35 1.68 35.41
C SER A 123 8.03 1.59 36.17
N ARG A 124 6.90 1.92 35.51
CA ARG A 124 5.55 1.96 36.12
C ARG A 124 4.78 0.64 36.01
N GLY A 125 5.40 -0.42 35.50
CA GLY A 125 4.72 -1.68 35.21
C GLY A 125 3.92 -1.64 33.89
N LYS A 126 3.94 -2.76 33.16
CA LYS A 126 3.43 -2.85 31.77
C LYS A 126 1.92 -2.64 31.68
N ALA A 127 1.16 -3.19 32.62
CA ALA A 127 -0.28 -3.02 32.68
C ALA A 127 -0.70 -1.54 32.86
N ASP A 128 -0.02 -0.78 33.71
CA ASP A 128 -0.33 0.64 33.93
C ASP A 128 0.08 1.52 32.74
N ALA A 129 1.19 1.20 32.08
CA ALA A 129 1.57 1.84 30.83
C ALA A 129 0.51 1.62 29.74
N LEU A 130 0.02 0.39 29.57
CA LEU A 130 -1.06 0.08 28.63
C LEU A 130 -2.38 0.77 29.00
N ARG A 131 -2.74 0.86 30.29
CA ARG A 131 -3.92 1.62 30.75
C ARG A 131 -3.81 3.10 30.43
N THR A 132 -2.61 3.67 30.58
CA THR A 132 -2.33 5.07 30.22
C THR A 132 -2.54 5.28 28.71
N LEU A 133 -2.04 4.37 27.87
CA LEU A 133 -2.28 4.43 26.42
C LEU A 133 -3.76 4.27 26.05
N GLN A 134 -4.48 3.37 26.72
CA GLN A 134 -5.92 3.19 26.52
C GLN A 134 -6.71 4.47 26.83
N GLN A 135 -6.38 5.13 27.95
CA GLN A 135 -6.99 6.40 28.36
C GLN A 135 -6.63 7.52 27.38
N ALA A 136 -5.37 7.62 26.96
CA ALA A 136 -4.93 8.61 25.98
C ALA A 136 -5.66 8.44 24.63
N ALA A 137 -5.85 7.20 24.16
CA ALA A 137 -6.63 6.91 22.96
C ALA A 137 -8.10 7.33 23.09
N ALA A 138 -8.71 7.13 24.26
CA ALA A 138 -10.08 7.57 24.53
C ALA A 138 -10.21 9.10 24.59
N GLN A 139 -9.24 9.81 25.17
CA GLN A 139 -9.20 11.27 25.17
C GLN A 139 -8.99 11.83 23.76
N ARG A 140 -8.06 11.24 23.00
CA ARG A 140 -7.83 11.57 21.59
C ARG A 140 -9.10 11.41 20.75
N LEU A 141 -9.85 10.33 20.96
CA LEU A 141 -11.14 10.13 20.30
C LEU A 141 -12.10 11.31 20.52
N GLN A 142 -12.24 11.78 21.77
CA GLN A 142 -13.09 12.92 22.11
C GLN A 142 -12.58 14.22 21.47
N ALA A 143 -11.25 14.43 21.48
CA ALA A 143 -10.61 15.61 20.90
C ALA A 143 -10.77 15.68 19.37
N LEU A 144 -10.74 14.54 18.67
CA LEU A 144 -10.86 14.46 17.21
C LEU A 144 -12.32 14.43 16.72
N ALA A 145 -13.27 13.97 17.56
CA ALA A 145 -14.67 13.87 17.18
C ALA A 145 -15.33 15.24 16.92
N ALA A 146 -15.00 16.26 17.72
CA ALA A 146 -15.56 17.60 17.56
C ALA A 146 -15.12 18.29 16.25
N PRO A 147 -13.82 18.32 15.89
CA PRO A 147 -13.37 18.78 14.57
C PRO A 147 -13.99 18.00 13.40
N ALA A 148 -14.10 16.67 13.52
CA ALA A 148 -14.74 15.84 12.48
C ALA A 148 -16.20 16.24 12.20
N ALA A 149 -16.94 16.62 13.25
CA ALA A 149 -18.33 17.04 13.15
C ALA A 149 -18.51 18.49 12.68
N ARG A 150 -17.51 19.36 12.92
CA ARG A 150 -17.54 20.79 12.58
C ARG A 150 -16.95 21.12 11.21
N ALA A 151 -16.17 20.23 10.61
CA ALA A 151 -15.58 20.45 9.30
C ALA A 151 -16.69 20.76 8.27
N THR A 152 -16.56 21.91 7.61
CA THR A 152 -17.55 22.41 6.64
C THR A 152 -17.46 21.62 5.33
N ALA A 153 -18.46 21.77 4.45
CA ALA A 153 -18.42 21.20 3.10
C ALA A 153 -17.23 21.73 2.26
N GLU A 154 -16.65 22.87 2.63
CA GLU A 154 -15.49 23.47 1.98
C GLU A 154 -14.17 22.81 2.39
N ASP A 155 -14.15 22.03 3.49
CA ASP A 155 -12.96 21.36 4.02
C ASP A 155 -13.14 19.83 4.12
N MET A 156 -13.63 19.24 3.02
CA MET A 156 -13.92 17.81 2.92
C MET A 156 -12.67 16.92 3.12
N ALA A 157 -11.49 17.38 2.71
CA ALA A 157 -10.23 16.66 2.92
C ALA A 157 -9.92 16.55 4.42
N CYS A 158 -10.00 17.66 5.16
CA CYS A 158 -9.79 17.69 6.60
C CYS A 158 -10.83 16.83 7.34
N ARG A 159 -12.10 16.87 6.90
CA ARG A 159 -13.15 16.00 7.43
C ARG A 159 -12.83 14.51 7.28
N ARG A 160 -12.34 14.08 6.10
CA ARG A 160 -11.93 12.69 5.85
C ARG A 160 -10.76 12.29 6.75
N THR A 161 -9.79 13.18 6.95
CA THR A 161 -8.66 12.97 7.85
C THR A 161 -9.09 12.79 9.30
N TYR A 162 -9.92 13.68 9.84
CA TYR A 162 -10.43 13.51 11.19
C TYR A 162 -11.28 12.25 11.35
N ALA A 163 -12.13 11.92 10.38
CA ALA A 163 -12.94 10.68 10.42
C ALA A 163 -12.07 9.41 10.45
N ALA A 164 -10.98 9.39 9.66
CA ALA A 164 -10.01 8.30 9.67
C ALA A 164 -9.34 8.17 11.05
N LEU A 165 -8.88 9.28 11.63
CA LEU A 165 -8.20 9.28 12.93
C LEU A 165 -9.13 8.98 14.13
N VAL A 166 -10.40 9.37 14.05
CA VAL A 166 -11.44 8.94 15.00
C VAL A 166 -11.56 7.42 14.98
N THR A 167 -11.65 6.83 13.78
CA THR A 167 -11.75 5.38 13.60
C THR A 167 -10.49 4.66 14.12
N ALA A 168 -9.30 5.20 13.80
CA ALA A 168 -8.03 4.67 14.31
C ALA A 168 -7.95 4.76 15.85
N SER A 169 -8.43 5.85 16.46
CA SER A 169 -8.42 6.02 17.92
C SER A 169 -9.32 5.02 18.66
N VAL A 170 -10.49 4.69 18.08
CA VAL A 170 -11.34 3.60 18.59
C VAL A 170 -10.56 2.29 18.59
N TYR A 171 -9.88 2.00 17.48
CA TYR A 171 -9.09 0.78 17.35
C TYR A 171 -7.93 0.72 18.35
N HIS A 172 -7.14 1.79 18.48
CA HIS A 172 -6.03 1.89 19.42
C HIS A 172 -6.47 1.61 20.85
N ARG A 173 -7.58 2.23 21.29
CA ARG A 173 -8.20 1.96 22.60
C ARG A 173 -8.55 0.48 22.76
N ASP A 174 -9.16 -0.13 21.75
CA ASP A 174 -9.60 -1.52 21.79
C ASP A 174 -8.42 -2.52 21.79
N VAL A 175 -7.32 -2.19 21.10
CA VAL A 175 -6.07 -2.98 21.17
C VAL A 175 -5.47 -2.90 22.56
N ALA A 176 -5.32 -1.71 23.14
CA ALA A 176 -4.80 -1.58 24.50
C ALA A 176 -5.66 -2.38 25.49
N ALA A 177 -7.00 -2.31 25.37
CA ALA A 177 -7.91 -3.10 26.19
C ALA A 177 -7.69 -4.61 26.04
N ARG A 178 -7.42 -5.11 24.82
CA ARG A 178 -7.08 -6.52 24.58
C ARG A 178 -5.74 -6.90 25.18
N LEU A 179 -4.70 -6.09 24.98
CA LEU A 179 -3.37 -6.33 25.54
C LEU A 179 -3.40 -6.39 27.07
N ILE A 180 -4.18 -5.52 27.71
CA ILE A 180 -4.39 -5.53 29.17
C ILE A 180 -5.10 -6.83 29.60
N ARG A 181 -6.19 -7.21 28.94
CA ARG A 181 -6.94 -8.44 29.26
C ARG A 181 -6.13 -9.71 29.05
N ALA A 182 -5.24 -9.71 28.08
CA ALA A 182 -4.35 -10.83 27.79
C ALA A 182 -3.05 -10.78 28.62
N GLU A 183 -2.92 -9.83 29.54
CA GLU A 183 -1.76 -9.67 30.41
C GLU A 183 -0.45 -9.62 29.62
N ALA A 184 -0.44 -8.89 28.50
CA ALA A 184 0.74 -8.79 27.64
C ALA A 184 1.93 -8.21 28.42
N THR A 185 3.00 -9.01 28.52
CA THR A 185 4.18 -8.69 29.33
C THR A 185 5.42 -8.40 28.51
N SER A 186 5.38 -8.44 27.18
CA SER A 186 6.56 -8.13 26.36
C SER A 186 6.17 -7.76 24.93
N PRO A 187 7.07 -7.10 24.17
CA PRO A 187 6.82 -6.87 22.74
C PRO A 187 6.62 -8.16 21.95
N GLU A 188 7.08 -9.30 22.44
CA GLU A 188 6.93 -10.64 21.84
C GLU A 188 5.60 -11.31 22.21
N SER A 189 4.79 -10.69 23.06
CA SER A 189 3.47 -11.22 23.43
C SER A 189 2.60 -11.45 22.19
N PHE A 190 2.00 -12.64 22.07
CA PHE A 190 1.24 -13.05 20.89
C PHE A 190 0.17 -12.03 20.48
N GLU A 191 -0.58 -11.49 21.45
CA GLU A 191 -1.62 -10.48 21.19
C GLU A 191 -1.09 -9.18 20.58
N TRP A 192 0.18 -8.83 20.82
CA TRP A 192 0.83 -7.71 20.15
C TRP A 192 1.45 -8.13 18.81
N GLN A 193 2.06 -9.31 18.74
CA GLN A 193 2.69 -9.83 17.54
C GLN A 193 1.69 -10.10 16.41
N ARG A 194 0.44 -10.46 16.72
CA ARG A 194 -0.64 -10.64 15.72
C ARG A 194 -1.12 -9.34 15.06
N GLN A 195 -0.73 -8.18 15.61
CA GLN A 195 -1.12 -6.88 15.05
C GLN A 195 -0.30 -6.55 13.81
N LEU A 196 -0.94 -5.86 12.86
CA LEU A 196 -0.23 -5.16 11.81
C LEU A 196 0.41 -3.89 12.39
N ARG A 197 1.73 -3.75 12.22
CA ARG A 197 2.54 -2.73 12.88
C ARG A 197 3.39 -1.99 11.86
N HIS A 198 3.33 -0.66 11.85
CA HIS A 198 4.15 0.18 10.99
C HIS A 198 5.33 0.71 11.80
N GLN A 199 6.54 0.58 11.27
CA GLN A 199 7.77 1.00 11.95
C GLN A 199 8.59 1.88 11.01
N TRP A 200 8.92 3.08 11.46
CA TRP A 200 9.78 3.99 10.72
C TRP A 200 11.24 3.78 11.08
N GLU A 201 12.11 3.66 10.08
CA GLU A 201 13.54 3.52 10.25
C GLU A 201 14.24 4.66 9.49
N GLU A 202 14.90 5.55 10.23
CA GLU A 202 15.77 6.58 9.67
C GLU A 202 17.06 5.91 9.14
N GLY A 203 17.44 6.21 7.90
CA GLY A 203 18.65 5.63 7.28
C GLY A 203 18.59 4.12 7.03
N GLY A 204 17.38 3.55 6.89
CA GLY A 204 17.18 2.10 6.89
C GLY A 204 17.48 1.34 5.59
N ASP A 205 17.70 1.98 4.44
CA ASP A 205 18.11 1.29 3.20
C ASP A 205 19.60 1.47 2.87
N GLU A 206 20.10 0.68 1.92
CA GLU A 206 21.51 0.68 1.46
C GLU A 206 21.97 2.05 0.94
N THR A 207 21.03 2.94 0.64
CA THR A 207 21.27 4.31 0.16
C THR A 207 21.16 5.36 1.27
N GLY A 208 20.93 4.95 2.52
CA GLY A 208 20.76 5.82 3.67
C GLY A 208 19.41 6.57 3.69
N ARG A 209 18.43 6.13 2.90
CA ARG A 209 17.09 6.75 2.90
C ARG A 209 16.24 6.15 4.02
N ALA A 210 15.32 6.96 4.52
CA ALA A 210 14.33 6.50 5.47
C ALA A 210 13.36 5.50 4.81
N ARG A 211 12.99 4.46 5.55
CA ARG A 211 12.01 3.46 5.12
C ARG A 211 10.97 3.23 6.20
N CYS A 212 9.81 2.75 5.80
CA CYS A 212 8.81 2.23 6.72
C CYS A 212 8.66 0.73 6.49
N LEU A 213 8.64 -0.04 7.56
CA LEU A 213 8.40 -1.48 7.56
C LEU A 213 7.00 -1.77 8.08
N LEU A 214 6.29 -2.61 7.34
CA LEU A 214 5.02 -3.21 7.74
C LEU A 214 5.30 -4.58 8.34
N ARG A 215 5.08 -4.74 9.65
CA ARG A 215 5.38 -5.97 10.39
C ARG A 215 4.13 -6.68 10.88
N CYS A 216 4.15 -8.01 10.83
CA CYS A 216 3.22 -8.88 11.55
C CYS A 216 3.98 -10.12 11.99
N GLY A 217 3.91 -10.44 13.29
CA GLY A 217 4.76 -11.47 13.89
C GLY A 217 6.25 -11.20 13.62
N PRO A 218 7.04 -12.23 13.27
CA PRO A 218 8.46 -12.08 12.95
C PRO A 218 8.71 -11.48 11.56
N THR A 219 7.67 -11.29 10.76
CA THR A 219 7.77 -11.00 9.34
C THR A 219 7.63 -9.51 9.06
N ALA A 220 8.30 -9.00 8.02
CA ALA A 220 8.29 -7.58 7.64
C ALA A 220 8.30 -7.38 6.12
N LEU A 221 7.59 -6.36 5.65
CA LEU A 221 7.56 -5.90 4.26
C LEU A 221 7.82 -4.40 4.19
N THR A 222 8.57 -3.94 3.20
CA THR A 222 8.81 -2.50 3.00
C THR A 222 7.56 -1.80 2.44
N TYR A 223 7.12 -0.74 3.10
CA TYR A 223 6.03 0.11 2.66
C TYR A 223 6.38 0.77 1.31
N GLY A 224 5.45 0.73 0.35
CA GLY A 224 5.70 1.12 -1.04
C GLY A 224 5.77 2.62 -1.31
N PHE A 225 5.13 3.44 -0.48
CA PHE A 225 4.99 4.89 -0.68
C PHE A 225 4.31 5.29 -2.00
N GLU A 226 3.55 4.40 -2.66
CA GLU A 226 2.72 4.80 -3.78
C GLU A 226 1.63 5.77 -3.31
N TYR A 227 1.32 6.78 -4.12
CA TYR A 227 0.22 7.69 -3.82
C TYR A 227 -1.12 7.05 -4.21
N LEU A 228 -1.93 6.74 -3.19
CA LEU A 228 -3.22 6.06 -3.33
C LEU A 228 -4.40 7.05 -3.30
N GLY A 229 -4.12 8.33 -3.12
CA GLY A 229 -5.12 9.38 -2.90
C GLY A 229 -5.74 9.27 -1.51
N ASP A 230 -6.91 9.86 -1.35
CA ASP A 230 -7.61 9.98 -0.07
C ASP A 230 -8.90 9.15 0.01
N ARG A 231 -9.40 8.65 -1.12
CA ARG A 231 -10.56 7.75 -1.14
C ARG A 231 -10.18 6.38 -0.58
N GLY A 232 -10.92 5.90 0.42
CA GLY A 232 -10.79 4.55 0.96
C GLY A 232 -9.57 4.32 1.87
N VAL A 233 -8.54 5.18 1.85
CA VAL A 233 -7.32 5.02 2.66
C VAL A 233 -7.60 4.95 4.16
N GLY A 234 -8.40 5.88 4.70
CA GLY A 234 -8.77 5.84 6.12
C GLY A 234 -9.51 4.56 6.52
N ALA A 235 -10.42 4.09 5.65
CA ALA A 235 -11.17 2.85 5.88
C ALA A 235 -10.27 1.61 5.79
N ALA A 236 -9.30 1.60 4.87
CA ALA A 236 -8.35 0.50 4.70
C ALA A 236 -7.43 0.35 5.93
N PHE A 237 -6.82 1.44 6.38
CA PHE A 237 -6.01 1.43 7.61
C PHE A 237 -6.84 0.93 8.80
N ALA A 238 -8.06 1.43 8.97
CA ALA A 238 -8.97 0.97 10.01
C ALA A 238 -9.35 -0.52 9.87
N ALA A 239 -9.58 -1.01 8.65
CA ALA A 239 -9.95 -2.41 8.41
C ALA A 239 -8.78 -3.37 8.73
N THR A 240 -7.56 -3.02 8.33
CA THR A 240 -6.36 -3.83 8.63
C THR A 240 -5.96 -3.84 10.09
N SER A 241 -6.45 -2.84 10.83
CA SER A 241 -6.19 -2.72 12.24
C SER A 241 -6.95 -3.79 13.05
N LYS A 242 -8.23 -4.06 12.75
CA LYS A 242 -9.07 -5.01 13.51
C LYS A 242 -8.39 -6.37 13.70
N PRO A 243 -8.05 -6.82 14.94
CA PRO A 243 -7.11 -7.93 15.11
C PRO A 243 -7.75 -9.30 14.96
N SER A 244 -9.02 -9.38 14.55
CA SER A 244 -9.84 -10.56 14.72
C SER A 244 -9.89 -11.49 13.52
N SER A 245 -9.18 -11.19 12.41
CA SER A 245 -9.12 -12.16 11.33
C SER A 245 -7.80 -12.93 11.36
N PRO A 246 -7.80 -14.23 11.68
CA PRO A 246 -6.68 -15.14 11.39
C PRO A 246 -6.12 -14.94 9.97
N SER A 247 -6.97 -14.48 9.04
CA SER A 247 -6.62 -14.10 7.69
C SER A 247 -5.62 -12.95 7.58
N THR A 248 -5.67 -11.91 8.43
CA THR A 248 -4.72 -10.77 8.31
C THR A 248 -3.31 -11.20 8.69
N SER A 249 -3.14 -11.90 9.82
CA SER A 249 -1.83 -12.37 10.27
C SER A 249 -1.28 -13.48 9.38
N ALA A 250 -2.14 -14.39 8.89
CA ALA A 250 -1.73 -15.41 7.91
C ALA A 250 -1.28 -14.77 6.60
N VAL A 251 -1.99 -13.75 6.11
CA VAL A 251 -1.61 -13.06 4.87
C VAL A 251 -0.29 -12.31 5.04
N VAL A 252 -0.09 -11.55 6.12
CA VAL A 252 1.17 -10.81 6.31
C VAL A 252 2.35 -11.76 6.59
N GLY A 253 2.12 -12.84 7.35
CA GLY A 253 3.10 -13.90 7.52
C GLY A 253 3.50 -14.57 6.21
N ALA A 254 2.51 -14.91 5.38
CA ALA A 254 2.74 -15.47 4.04
C ALA A 254 3.49 -14.47 3.14
N LEU A 255 3.11 -13.18 3.16
CA LEU A 255 3.74 -12.11 2.37
C LEU A 255 5.24 -11.98 2.67
N ALA A 256 5.61 -12.00 3.94
CA ALA A 256 6.97 -11.69 4.35
C ALA A 256 7.87 -12.91 4.58
N ALA A 257 7.33 -14.14 4.60
CA ALA A 257 8.14 -15.37 4.54
C ALA A 257 8.68 -15.69 3.14
N THR A 258 8.02 -15.21 2.09
CA THR A 258 8.22 -15.64 0.69
C THR A 258 8.63 -14.50 -0.24
N GLY A 259 8.60 -13.25 0.25
CA GLY A 259 8.69 -12.03 -0.57
C GLY A 259 7.45 -11.80 -1.45
N LEU A 260 6.41 -12.64 -1.32
CA LEU A 260 5.25 -12.72 -2.19
C LEU A 260 4.10 -13.49 -1.54
N ALA A 261 2.93 -12.89 -1.34
CA ALA A 261 1.78 -13.70 -0.98
C ALA A 261 1.45 -14.67 -2.12
N ALA A 262 1.45 -15.97 -1.86
CA ALA A 262 0.26 -16.70 -2.21
C ALA A 262 -0.68 -16.54 -1.02
N ILE A 263 -1.70 -15.71 -1.19
CA ILE A 263 -2.87 -15.85 -0.34
C ILE A 263 -3.52 -17.15 -0.81
N ASP A 264 -3.42 -18.21 -0.01
CA ASP A 264 -4.40 -19.29 -0.05
C ASP A 264 -5.73 -18.75 0.48
N SER A 265 -6.86 -19.35 0.09
CA SER A 265 -8.19 -18.76 0.24
C SER A 265 -8.39 -18.09 1.59
N VAL A 266 -8.52 -16.75 1.62
CA VAL A 266 -9.17 -16.10 2.75
C VAL A 266 -10.64 -16.49 2.65
N VAL A 267 -10.98 -17.59 3.32
CA VAL A 267 -12.35 -18.05 3.47
C VAL A 267 -13.08 -16.99 4.31
N GLY A 268 -13.88 -16.19 3.65
CA GLY A 268 -14.84 -15.28 4.26
C GLY A 268 -16.02 -15.15 3.30
N GLY A 269 -17.19 -14.75 3.81
CA GLY A 269 -18.36 -14.53 2.97
C GLY A 269 -18.07 -13.57 1.80
N SER A 270 -18.89 -13.63 0.74
CA SER A 270 -18.78 -12.84 -0.49
C SER A 270 -18.18 -11.43 -0.26
N GLY A 271 -17.11 -11.09 -0.99
CA GLY A 271 -16.43 -9.79 -0.95
C GLY A 271 -15.41 -9.58 0.18
N THR A 272 -15.50 -10.30 1.30
CA THR A 272 -14.66 -10.02 2.49
C THR A 272 -13.16 -10.28 2.30
N GLY A 273 -12.78 -11.31 1.52
CA GLY A 273 -11.38 -11.61 1.22
C GLY A 273 -10.75 -10.63 0.22
N SER A 274 -11.49 -10.24 -0.82
CA SER A 274 -11.03 -9.26 -1.82
C SER A 274 -10.85 -7.88 -1.19
N ASP A 275 -11.79 -7.47 -0.33
CA ASP A 275 -11.68 -6.20 0.39
C ASP A 275 -10.55 -6.22 1.41
N LEU A 276 -10.28 -7.35 2.09
CA LEU A 276 -9.11 -7.48 2.96
C LEU A 276 -7.80 -7.35 2.18
N ALA A 277 -7.68 -8.01 1.03
CA ALA A 277 -6.50 -7.90 0.16
C ALA A 277 -6.26 -6.46 -0.30
N HIS A 278 -7.33 -5.78 -0.73
CA HIS A 278 -7.27 -4.38 -1.10
C HIS A 278 -6.84 -3.50 0.08
N ASN A 279 -7.47 -3.65 1.24
CA ASN A 279 -7.16 -2.88 2.42
C ASN A 279 -5.71 -3.09 2.88
N LEU A 280 -5.19 -4.32 2.77
CA LEU A 280 -3.80 -4.61 3.11
C LEU A 280 -2.81 -4.02 2.11
N ALA A 281 -3.11 -4.03 0.82
CA ALA A 281 -2.28 -3.36 -0.18
C ALA A 281 -2.17 -1.86 0.11
N VAL A 282 -3.29 -1.24 0.47
CA VAL A 282 -3.35 0.17 0.87
C VAL A 282 -2.54 0.42 2.14
N ALA A 283 -2.67 -0.44 3.16
CA ALA A 283 -1.87 -0.36 4.38
C ALA A 283 -0.37 -0.65 4.15
N ALA A 284 -0.01 -1.32 3.05
CA ALA A 284 1.35 -1.52 2.58
C ALA A 284 1.85 -0.41 1.63
N GLY A 285 1.00 0.57 1.28
CA GLY A 285 1.37 1.66 0.39
C GLY A 285 1.61 1.21 -1.05
N ARG A 286 0.80 0.25 -1.53
CA ARG A 286 0.92 -0.38 -2.85
C ARG A 286 -0.42 -0.33 -3.58
N ALA A 287 -0.37 -0.13 -4.91
CA ALA A 287 -1.51 -0.34 -5.80
C ALA A 287 -2.10 -1.73 -5.64
N ASN A 288 -3.42 -1.82 -5.79
CA ASN A 288 -4.12 -3.09 -5.91
C ASN A 288 -4.99 -3.10 -7.17
N VAL A 289 -4.67 -4.00 -8.09
CA VAL A 289 -5.43 -4.26 -9.32
C VAL A 289 -6.37 -5.43 -9.06
N ARG A 290 -7.67 -5.16 -8.99
CA ARG A 290 -8.72 -6.19 -8.88
C ARG A 290 -9.14 -6.64 -10.28
N LEU A 291 -9.10 -7.95 -10.53
CA LEU A 291 -9.50 -8.56 -11.80
C LEU A 291 -10.67 -9.49 -11.57
N CYS A 292 -11.81 -9.16 -12.17
CA CYS A 292 -12.97 -10.04 -12.17
C CYS A 292 -12.82 -11.11 -13.25
N CYS A 293 -12.46 -12.33 -12.86
CA CYS A 293 -12.23 -13.46 -13.75
C CYS A 293 -13.49 -13.98 -14.43
N ALA A 294 -14.68 -13.69 -13.89
CA ALA A 294 -15.97 -14.06 -14.50
C ALA A 294 -16.24 -13.31 -15.82
N VAL A 295 -15.73 -12.07 -15.92
CA VAL A 295 -15.80 -11.24 -17.13
C VAL A 295 -14.43 -11.11 -17.81
N SER A 296 -13.37 -11.62 -17.17
CA SER A 296 -12.01 -11.50 -17.68
C SER A 296 -11.84 -12.41 -18.89
N PRO A 297 -11.30 -11.87 -19.98
CA PRO A 297 -11.05 -12.59 -21.21
C PRO A 297 -9.84 -13.54 -21.12
N ASP A 298 -9.61 -14.27 -22.21
CA ASP A 298 -8.61 -15.33 -22.41
C ASP A 298 -7.26 -15.26 -21.65
N ALA A 299 -6.58 -16.40 -21.56
CA ALA A 299 -5.30 -16.56 -20.87
C ALA A 299 -4.22 -15.53 -21.28
N ARG A 300 -4.28 -15.03 -22.52
CA ARG A 300 -3.31 -14.06 -23.05
C ARG A 300 -3.48 -12.69 -22.42
N ARG A 301 -4.71 -12.21 -22.28
CA ARG A 301 -4.98 -10.91 -21.65
C ARG A 301 -4.65 -10.95 -20.16
N LEU A 302 -4.95 -12.04 -19.47
CA LEU A 302 -4.56 -12.23 -18.08
C LEU A 302 -3.03 -12.16 -17.91
N ALA A 303 -2.28 -12.86 -18.75
CA ALA A 303 -0.82 -12.80 -18.73
C ALA A 303 -0.26 -11.39 -19.03
N ALA A 304 -0.89 -10.64 -19.94
CA ALA A 304 -0.50 -9.27 -20.24
C ALA A 304 -0.71 -8.32 -19.04
N ILE A 305 -1.84 -8.45 -18.35
CA ILE A 305 -2.13 -7.67 -17.14
C ILE A 305 -1.14 -8.04 -16.02
N MET A 306 -0.94 -9.34 -15.79
CA MET A 306 0.01 -9.84 -14.80
C MET A 306 1.43 -9.34 -15.06
N SER A 307 1.86 -9.35 -16.33
CA SER A 307 3.17 -8.82 -16.75
C SER A 307 3.29 -7.32 -16.47
N GLY A 308 2.24 -6.53 -16.72
CA GLY A 308 2.22 -5.11 -16.39
C GLY A 308 2.30 -4.86 -14.89
N CYS A 309 1.49 -5.59 -14.10
CA CYS A 309 1.48 -5.49 -12.64
C CYS A 309 2.83 -5.87 -12.02
N ALA A 310 3.47 -6.91 -12.54
CA ALA A 310 4.80 -7.32 -12.10
C ALA A 310 5.87 -6.26 -12.37
N GLN A 311 5.81 -5.58 -13.52
CA GLN A 311 6.75 -4.51 -13.88
C GLN A 311 6.63 -3.27 -12.98
N ILE A 312 5.41 -2.90 -12.58
CA ILE A 312 5.17 -1.74 -11.70
C ILE A 312 5.13 -2.10 -10.22
N GLY A 313 5.17 -3.39 -9.90
CA GLY A 313 5.10 -3.90 -8.54
C GLY A 313 3.76 -3.68 -7.83
N ALA A 314 2.67 -3.72 -8.60
CA ALA A 314 1.31 -3.65 -8.08
C ALA A 314 0.84 -5.01 -7.55
N TRP A 315 -0.01 -4.97 -6.52
CA TRP A 315 -0.68 -6.16 -6.00
C TRP A 315 -1.84 -6.51 -6.93
N VAL A 316 -2.06 -7.80 -7.22
CA VAL A 316 -3.17 -8.24 -8.08
C VAL A 316 -4.12 -9.13 -7.31
N THR A 317 -5.40 -8.77 -7.23
CA THR A 317 -6.47 -9.59 -6.62
C THR A 317 -7.34 -10.21 -7.71
N LEU A 318 -7.43 -11.55 -7.74
CA LEU A 318 -8.25 -12.29 -8.69
C LEU A 318 -9.61 -12.69 -8.09
N GLU A 319 -10.70 -12.18 -8.64
CA GLU A 319 -12.07 -12.46 -8.18
C GLU A 319 -12.74 -13.48 -9.10
N GLY A 320 -13.41 -14.50 -8.55
CA GLY A 320 -14.10 -15.50 -9.36
C GLY A 320 -13.17 -16.36 -10.23
N ALA A 321 -11.95 -16.62 -9.78
CA ALA A 321 -10.94 -17.36 -10.56
C ALA A 321 -11.37 -18.78 -10.96
N ALA A 322 -12.34 -19.39 -10.27
CA ALA A 322 -12.87 -20.70 -10.65
C ALA A 322 -13.74 -20.65 -11.92
N ALA A 323 -14.20 -19.46 -12.33
CA ALA A 323 -14.90 -19.26 -13.60
C ALA A 323 -13.97 -19.31 -14.82
N LEU A 324 -12.64 -19.33 -14.63
CA LEU A 324 -11.68 -19.43 -15.73
C LEU A 324 -11.74 -20.79 -16.42
N ALA A 325 -11.63 -20.78 -17.75
CA ALA A 325 -11.47 -22.02 -18.52
C ALA A 325 -10.22 -22.80 -18.06
N PRO A 326 -10.24 -24.14 -18.08
CA PRO A 326 -9.13 -24.96 -17.57
C PRO A 326 -7.75 -24.59 -18.15
N ALA A 327 -7.69 -24.25 -19.44
CA ALA A 327 -6.45 -23.81 -20.09
C ALA A 327 -5.93 -22.47 -19.55
N ALA A 328 -6.82 -21.51 -19.27
CA ALA A 328 -6.45 -20.22 -18.69
C ALA A 328 -6.01 -20.36 -17.25
N LEU A 329 -6.68 -21.21 -16.47
CA LEU A 329 -6.32 -21.53 -15.10
C LEU A 329 -4.94 -22.20 -15.01
N SER A 330 -4.66 -23.18 -15.88
CA SER A 330 -3.37 -23.86 -15.95
C SER A 330 -2.24 -22.89 -16.34
N ARG A 331 -2.49 -22.00 -17.30
CA ARG A 331 -1.51 -20.98 -17.68
C ARG A 331 -1.25 -19.98 -16.57
N LEU A 332 -2.30 -19.49 -15.92
CA LEU A 332 -2.18 -18.63 -14.76
C LEU A 332 -1.29 -19.30 -13.70
N ALA A 333 -1.58 -20.55 -13.31
CA ALA A 333 -0.79 -21.27 -12.33
C ALA A 333 0.71 -21.36 -12.68
N GLN A 334 1.05 -21.54 -13.96
CA GLN A 334 2.44 -21.50 -14.44
C GLN A 334 3.07 -20.10 -14.29
N ASP A 335 2.35 -19.05 -14.69
CA ASP A 335 2.81 -17.66 -14.55
C ASP A 335 2.95 -17.26 -13.06
N LEU A 336 2.11 -17.79 -12.17
CA LEU A 336 2.26 -17.61 -10.71
C LEU A 336 3.55 -18.27 -10.21
N ALA A 337 3.81 -19.51 -10.65
CA ALA A 337 4.97 -20.27 -10.21
C ALA A 337 6.29 -19.60 -10.62
N THR A 338 6.37 -19.02 -11.83
CA THR A 338 7.55 -18.28 -12.29
C THR A 338 7.79 -17.01 -11.46
N VAL A 339 6.72 -16.27 -11.15
CA VAL A 339 6.77 -15.11 -10.27
C VAL A 339 7.26 -15.49 -8.87
N CYS A 340 6.73 -16.57 -8.31
CA CYS A 340 7.13 -17.09 -7.00
C CYS A 340 8.59 -17.53 -6.97
N ALA A 341 9.05 -18.23 -8.02
CA ALA A 341 10.45 -18.61 -8.14
C ALA A 341 11.36 -17.37 -8.19
N PHE A 342 10.98 -16.32 -8.91
CA PHE A 342 11.74 -15.08 -8.98
C PHE A 342 11.86 -14.39 -7.62
N ALA A 343 10.73 -14.14 -6.92
CA ALA A 343 10.81 -13.39 -5.66
C ALA A 343 11.46 -14.17 -4.51
N SER A 344 11.35 -15.50 -4.52
CA SER A 344 12.08 -16.35 -3.56
C SER A 344 13.58 -16.48 -3.90
N GLY A 345 14.09 -15.79 -4.93
CA GLY A 345 15.49 -15.87 -5.36
C GLY A 345 15.86 -17.20 -6.03
N ARG A 346 14.89 -18.05 -6.35
CA ARG A 346 15.09 -19.32 -7.08
C ARG A 346 15.23 -19.12 -8.59
N SER A 347 14.92 -17.94 -9.10
CA SER A 347 15.13 -17.56 -10.49
C SER A 347 15.66 -16.13 -10.57
N GLU A 348 16.68 -15.91 -11.40
CA GLU A 348 17.20 -14.57 -11.71
C GLU A 348 16.37 -13.86 -12.80
N THR A 349 15.50 -14.60 -13.49
CA THR A 349 14.67 -14.06 -14.57
C THR A 349 13.20 -14.25 -14.26
N LEU A 350 12.42 -13.20 -14.48
CA LEU A 350 10.98 -13.22 -14.36
C LEU A 350 10.36 -13.43 -15.73
N SER A 351 9.52 -14.45 -15.92
CA SER A 351 8.79 -14.68 -17.17
C SER A 351 7.31 -14.84 -16.90
N VAL A 352 6.48 -14.06 -17.62
CA VAL A 352 5.02 -14.09 -17.51
C VAL A 352 4.44 -14.12 -18.92
N GLY A 353 3.51 -15.02 -19.20
CA GLY A 353 2.94 -15.12 -20.55
C GLY A 353 3.95 -15.58 -21.61
N GLY A 354 5.04 -16.23 -21.18
CA GLY A 354 6.14 -16.64 -22.07
C GLY A 354 7.05 -15.49 -22.51
N ARG A 355 6.95 -14.32 -21.85
CA ARG A 355 7.82 -13.16 -22.06
C ARG A 355 8.67 -12.93 -20.84
N THR A 356 9.98 -12.88 -21.01
CA THR A 356 10.91 -12.43 -19.98
C THR A 356 10.69 -10.94 -19.71
N LEU A 357 10.55 -10.57 -18.45
CA LEU A 357 10.41 -9.21 -17.98
C LEU A 357 11.78 -8.72 -17.52
N HIS A 358 12.07 -7.44 -17.79
CA HIS A 358 13.27 -6.77 -17.31
C HIS A 358 12.90 -5.73 -16.25
N PRO A 359 13.70 -5.60 -15.18
CA PRO A 359 13.39 -4.64 -14.14
C PRO A 359 13.43 -3.23 -14.73
N PRO A 360 12.57 -2.31 -14.28
CA PRO A 360 12.65 -0.92 -14.72
C PRO A 360 14.05 -0.36 -14.42
N ALA A 361 14.66 0.32 -15.40
CA ALA A 361 16.06 0.74 -15.38
C ALA A 361 16.49 1.64 -14.20
N ASN A 362 15.54 2.15 -13.40
CA ASN A 362 15.76 3.08 -12.29
C ASN A 362 15.63 2.44 -10.88
N SER A 363 15.54 1.12 -10.77
CA SER A 363 15.20 0.44 -9.52
C SER A 363 16.38 0.15 -8.58
N SER A 364 17.34 1.07 -8.45
CA SER A 364 18.59 0.89 -7.71
C SER A 364 18.48 1.05 -6.19
N GLY A 365 17.38 0.62 -5.55
CA GLY A 365 17.24 0.89 -4.11
C GLY A 365 16.24 0.09 -3.27
N SER A 366 15.49 -0.86 -3.83
CA SER A 366 14.75 -1.82 -2.99
C SER A 366 15.37 -3.20 -3.17
N GLY A 367 15.90 -3.77 -2.08
CA GLY A 367 16.41 -5.14 -2.06
C GLY A 367 15.45 -6.11 -2.76
N ALA A 368 16.04 -7.04 -3.51
CA ALA A 368 15.45 -7.86 -4.57
C ALA A 368 15.14 -7.08 -5.87
N GLY A 369 16.18 -6.81 -6.66
CA GLY A 369 16.14 -6.69 -8.12
C GLY A 369 14.88 -6.09 -8.74
N GLY A 370 14.57 -4.83 -8.45
CA GLY A 370 13.70 -3.97 -9.26
C GLY A 370 12.24 -4.34 -9.52
N PHE A 371 11.80 -5.53 -9.12
CA PHE A 371 10.42 -5.94 -9.24
C PHE A 371 9.85 -6.15 -7.84
N SER A 372 8.92 -5.28 -7.43
CA SER A 372 8.09 -5.57 -6.27
C SER A 372 6.90 -6.42 -6.70
N VAL A 373 7.13 -7.61 -7.26
CA VAL A 373 5.99 -8.43 -7.72
C VAL A 373 5.13 -8.76 -6.50
N LEU A 374 3.80 -8.59 -6.58
CA LEU A 374 2.88 -9.22 -5.62
C LEU A 374 1.63 -9.80 -6.29
N LEU A 375 1.46 -11.10 -6.08
CA LEU A 375 0.27 -11.84 -6.43
C LEU A 375 -0.66 -11.97 -5.23
N VAL A 376 -1.97 -11.88 -5.45
CA VAL A 376 -2.98 -12.14 -4.43
C VAL A 376 -4.12 -12.95 -5.06
N GLY A 377 -4.26 -14.22 -4.69
CA GLY A 377 -5.54 -14.95 -4.81
C GLY A 377 -6.52 -14.46 -3.72
N VAL A 378 -7.84 -14.63 -3.76
CA VAL A 378 -8.56 -15.88 -4.01
C VAL A 378 -10.09 -15.71 -4.18
N CYS A 379 -10.63 -16.60 -5.02
CA CYS A 379 -11.93 -17.29 -5.20
C CYS A 379 -13.33 -16.78 -4.80
N ASP A 380 -14.18 -17.03 -5.81
CA ASP A 380 -15.61 -17.40 -5.91
C ASP A 380 -16.66 -16.83 -4.97
N ASP A 381 -17.46 -15.96 -5.59
CA ASP A 381 -18.88 -15.79 -5.32
C ASP A 381 -19.66 -16.97 -5.93
N ARG A 382 -20.31 -17.78 -5.09
CA ARG A 382 -21.61 -18.33 -5.47
C ARG A 382 -22.67 -17.89 -4.48
N THR A 383 -23.53 -17.02 -4.98
CA THR A 383 -24.85 -16.73 -4.43
C THR A 383 -25.71 -18.00 -4.53
N GLY A 384 -26.05 -18.60 -3.38
CA GLY A 384 -27.13 -19.57 -3.28
C GLY A 384 -26.76 -20.86 -2.56
N GLY A 385 -27.31 -21.01 -1.35
CA GLY A 385 -27.61 -22.31 -0.74
C GLY A 385 -26.42 -23.20 -0.36
N GLY A 386 -26.05 -23.15 0.91
CA GLY A 386 -25.54 -24.30 1.67
C GLY A 386 -24.37 -25.08 1.07
N ASP A 387 -23.17 -24.50 1.05
CA ASP A 387 -21.95 -25.22 1.42
C ASP A 387 -20.81 -24.22 1.68
N VAL A 388 -20.29 -24.20 2.91
CA VAL A 388 -19.18 -23.33 3.32
C VAL A 388 -17.88 -24.05 2.95
N GLY A 389 -17.42 -23.94 1.71
CA GLY A 389 -16.21 -24.66 1.32
C GLY A 389 -15.79 -24.64 -0.15
N ALA A 390 -15.87 -23.50 -0.86
CA ALA A 390 -15.25 -23.41 -2.19
C ALA A 390 -13.77 -23.04 -2.04
N ALA A 391 -12.92 -24.06 -1.96
CA ALA A 391 -11.48 -23.86 -1.89
C ALA A 391 -10.89 -23.51 -3.27
N ALA A 392 -9.71 -22.87 -3.34
CA ALA A 392 -9.09 -22.50 -4.61
C ALA A 392 -8.98 -23.69 -5.60
N PRO A 393 -9.12 -23.47 -6.92
CA PRO A 393 -8.95 -24.52 -7.92
C PRO A 393 -7.61 -25.25 -7.74
N ALA A 394 -7.60 -26.58 -7.89
CA ALA A 394 -6.44 -27.42 -7.63
C ALA A 394 -5.12 -26.94 -8.31
N PRO A 395 -5.12 -26.43 -9.56
CA PRO A 395 -3.91 -25.88 -10.17
C PRO A 395 -3.35 -24.65 -9.45
N LEU A 396 -4.23 -23.76 -8.96
CA LEU A 396 -3.81 -22.57 -8.20
C LEU A 396 -3.32 -22.96 -6.81
N LYS A 397 -4.04 -23.87 -6.13
CA LYS A 397 -3.56 -24.43 -4.86
C LYS A 397 -2.19 -25.08 -5.01
N ALA A 398 -1.99 -25.88 -6.05
CA ALA A 398 -0.71 -26.51 -6.31
C ALA A 398 0.39 -25.49 -6.59
N ALA A 399 0.11 -24.36 -7.24
CA ALA A 399 1.09 -23.28 -7.38
C ALA A 399 1.38 -22.58 -6.03
N CYS A 400 0.39 -22.52 -5.14
CA CYS A 400 0.47 -21.85 -3.84
C CYS A 400 1.08 -22.72 -2.73
N THR A 401 0.86 -24.04 -2.72
CA THR A 401 1.40 -24.98 -1.72
C THR A 401 2.92 -25.16 -1.80
N TRP A 402 3.57 -24.64 -2.84
CA TRP A 402 5.05 -24.57 -2.92
C TRP A 402 5.64 -23.40 -2.10
N LEU A 403 4.80 -22.59 -1.45
CA LEU A 403 5.19 -21.42 -0.66
C LEU A 403 5.08 -21.62 0.85
N THR A 404 4.56 -22.76 1.30
CA THR A 404 4.63 -23.28 2.68
C THR A 404 5.76 -24.28 2.78
#